data_AF-A0A4R4LHR2-F1
#
_entry.id   AF-A0A4R4LHR2-F1
#
_cell.length_a   1.000
_cell.length_b   1.000
_cell.length_c   1.000
_cell.angle_alpha   90.00
_cell.angle_beta   90.00
_cell.angle_gamma   90.00
#
_symmetry.space_group_name_H-M   'P 1'
#
loop_
_entity.id
_entity.type
_entity.pdbx_description
1 polymer ?
#
loop_
_entity_poly.entity_id
_entity_poly.type
_entity_poly.pdbx_seq_one_letter_code
_entity_poly.pdbx_strand_id
1 'polypeptide(L)' 'MTDLHPTDDERELLRRAAAAHTAAARDVEAFLRRLPEVPDPTDVTEYATLLSREERTLADRQSAATAAGLQLPSLES' A
#
# COMPACT_ATOMS: atom_id res chain seq x y z
N MET A 1 -17.59 -21.93 18.40
CA MET A 1 -17.83 -20.67 17.66
C MET A 1 -16.69 -19.76 18.05
N THR A 2 -15.60 -19.77 17.28
CA THR A 2 -14.36 -19.06 17.66
C THR A 2 -14.57 -17.57 17.45
N ASP A 3 -14.39 -16.81 18.52
CA ASP A 3 -14.43 -15.35 18.49
C ASP A 3 -13.29 -14.84 17.59
N LEU A 4 -13.64 -14.37 16.39
CA LEU A 4 -12.72 -13.82 15.37
C LEU A 4 -12.45 -12.34 15.66
N HIS A 5 -12.13 -11.99 16.90
CA HIS A 5 -11.72 -10.63 17.21
C HIS A 5 -10.22 -10.49 16.94
N PRO A 6 -9.80 -9.56 16.06
CA PRO A 6 -8.39 -9.29 15.86
C PRO A 6 -7.76 -8.84 17.18
N THR A 7 -6.59 -9.38 17.45
CA THR A 7 -5.74 -8.99 18.57
C THR A 7 -5.30 -7.52 18.45
N ASP A 8 -4.93 -6.89 19.57
CA ASP A 8 -4.42 -5.51 19.55
C ASP A 8 -3.19 -5.35 18.65
N ASP A 9 -2.34 -6.37 18.59
CA ASP A 9 -1.15 -6.39 17.74
C ASP A 9 -1.50 -6.42 16.24
N GLU A 10 -2.53 -7.16 15.84
CA GLU A 10 -2.99 -7.21 14.44
C GLU A 10 -3.62 -5.89 14.00
N ARG A 11 -4.39 -5.23 14.88
CA ARG A 11 -4.96 -3.92 14.60
C ARG A 11 -3.88 -2.85 14.45
N GLU A 12 -2.85 -2.89 15.28
CA GLU A 12 -1.72 -1.97 15.20
C GLU A 12 -0.87 -2.24 13.94
N LEU A 13 -0.62 -3.50 13.61
CA LEU A 13 0.06 -3.88 12.37
C LEU A 13 -0.68 -3.35 11.14
N LEU A 14 -2.01 -3.51 11.10
CA LEU A 14 -2.84 -2.98 10.03
C LEU A 14 -2.73 -1.44 9.92
N ARG A 15 -2.78 -0.71 11.04
CA ARG A 15 -2.63 0.76 11.03
C ARG A 15 -1.27 1.17 10.47
N ARG A 16 -0.19 0.49 10.87
CA ARG A 16 1.16 0.77 10.36
C ARG A 16 1.28 0.47 8.86
N ALA A 17 0.75 -0.66 8.41
CA ALA A 17 0.77 -1.01 6.99
C ALA A 17 -0.06 -0.01 6.15
N ALA A 18 -1.21 0.43 6.64
CA ALA A 18 -2.02 1.47 6.00
C ALA A 18 -1.29 2.83 5.93
N ALA A 19 -0.60 3.22 7.00
CA ALA A 19 0.20 4.44 7.02
C ALA A 19 1.39 4.36 6.05
N ALA A 20 2.06 3.21 5.98
CA ALA A 20 3.17 2.97 5.06
C ALA A 20 2.73 3.06 3.60
N HIS A 21 1.60 2.44 3.24
CA HIS A 21 1.03 2.55 1.90
C HIS A 21 0.63 3.98 1.56
N THR A 22 0.01 4.69 2.50
CA THR A 22 -0.35 6.11 2.32
C THR A 22 0.89 6.98 2.07
N ALA A 23 1.99 6.71 2.78
CA ALA A 23 3.25 7.42 2.55
C ALA A 23 3.83 7.11 1.17
N ALA A 24 3.85 5.83 0.74
CA ALA A 24 4.33 5.45 -0.58
C ALA A 24 3.51 6.07 -1.71
N ALA A 25 2.17 6.09 -1.60
CA ALA A 25 1.30 6.75 -2.57
C ALA A 25 1.55 8.27 -2.64
N ARG A 26 1.83 8.92 -1.50
CA ARG A 26 2.22 10.34 -1.46
C ARG A 26 3.57 10.60 -2.11
N ASP A 27 4.52 9.68 -2.00
CA ASP A 27 5.82 9.80 -2.68
C ASP A 27 5.62 9.75 -4.21
N VAL A 28 4.79 8.83 -4.71
CA VAL A 28 4.40 8.76 -6.13
C VAL A 28 3.71 10.06 -6.58
N GLU A 29 2.72 10.54 -5.81
CA GLU A 29 2.03 11.79 -6.12
C GLU A 29 2.99 12.99 -6.17
N ALA A 30 3.90 13.09 -5.21
CA ALA A 30 4.90 14.16 -5.14
C ALA A 30 5.83 14.14 -6.36
N PHE A 31 6.24 12.95 -6.80
CA PHE A 31 7.02 12.77 -8.03
C PHE A 31 6.25 13.21 -9.27
N LEU A 32 4.98 12.80 -9.42
CA LEU A 32 4.17 13.15 -10.58
C LEU A 32 3.90 14.65 -10.67
N ARG A 33 3.75 15.36 -9.54
CA ARG A 33 3.56 16.82 -9.52
C ARG A 33 4.79 17.60 -10.01
N ARG A 34 5.98 17.02 -9.92
CA ARG A 34 7.26 17.65 -10.32
C ARG A 34 7.81 17.09 -11.64
N LEU A 35 7.12 16.13 -12.24
CA LEU A 35 7.52 15.47 -13.48
C LEU A 35 7.54 16.49 -14.63
N PRO A 36 8.62 16.56 -15.43
CA PRO A 36 8.66 17.42 -16.61
C PRO A 36 7.70 16.93 -17.70
N GLU A 37 7.36 17.80 -18.64
CA GLU A 37 6.49 17.45 -19.79
C GLU A 37 7.10 16.34 -20.66
N VAL A 38 8.43 16.33 -20.79
CA VAL A 38 9.19 15.27 -21.48
C VAL A 38 10.09 14.59 -20.44
N PRO A 39 9.70 13.41 -19.92
CA PRO A 39 10.50 12.67 -18.96
C PRO A 39 11.75 12.06 -19.62
N ASP A 40 12.84 12.03 -18.87
CA ASP A 40 14.07 11.36 -19.28
C ASP A 40 14.14 9.92 -18.69
N PRO A 41 15.14 9.10 -19.08
CA PRO A 41 15.27 7.74 -18.55
C PRO A 41 15.46 7.66 -17.02
N THR A 42 16.00 8.70 -16.39
CA THR A 42 16.13 8.81 -14.92
C THR A 42 14.76 8.96 -14.28
N ASP A 43 13.89 9.81 -14.84
CA ASP A 43 12.52 9.98 -14.37
C ASP A 43 11.74 8.65 -14.43
N VAL A 44 11.89 7.92 -15.54
CA VAL A 44 11.26 6.59 -15.71
C VAL A 44 11.74 5.60 -14.65
N THR A 45 13.04 5.63 -14.31
CA THR A 45 13.62 4.74 -13.31
C THR A 45 13.18 5.11 -11.89
N GLU A 46 13.10 6.41 -11.56
CA GLU A 46 12.56 6.90 -10.29
C GLU A 46 11.10 6.47 -10.14
N TYR A 47 10.29 6.68 -11.18
CA TYR A 47 8.89 6.24 -11.21
C TYR A 47 8.74 4.74 -10.98
N ALA A 48 9.51 3.91 -11.70
CA ALA A 48 9.47 2.45 -11.53
C ALA A 48 9.82 2.02 -10.10
N THR A 49 10.77 2.71 -9.46
CA THR A 49 11.17 2.45 -8.07
C THR A 49 10.07 2.81 -7.08
N LEU A 50 9.46 4.00 -7.26
CA LEU A 50 8.36 4.46 -6.41
C LEU A 50 7.13 3.56 -6.55
N LEU A 51 6.78 3.17 -7.77
CA LEU A 51 5.66 2.27 -8.05
C LEU A 51 5.88 0.89 -7.42
N SER A 52 7.07 0.31 -7.61
CA SER A 52 7.42 -0.98 -6.99
C SER A 52 7.31 -0.95 -5.46
N ARG A 53 7.64 0.19 -4.84
CA ARG A 53 7.50 0.39 -3.39
C ARG A 53 6.04 0.51 -2.98
N GLU A 54 5.23 1.28 -3.72
CA GLU A 54 3.80 1.40 -3.48
C GLU A 54 3.11 0.04 -3.55
N GLU A 55 3.36 -0.74 -4.61
CA GLU A 55 2.81 -2.08 -4.80
C GLU A 55 3.14 -3.02 -3.63
N ARG A 56 4.39 -3.00 -3.15
CA ARG A 56 4.80 -3.78 -1.99
C ARG A 56 4.01 -3.38 -0.74
N THR A 57 3.93 -2.08 -0.46
CA THR A 57 3.17 -1.60 0.72
C THR A 57 1.67 -1.87 0.61
N LEU A 58 1.12 -1.91 -0.60
CA LEU A 58 -0.25 -2.30 -0.86
C LEU A 58 -0.46 -3.79 -0.53
N ALA A 59 0.44 -4.67 -0.97
CA ALA A 59 0.40 -6.09 -0.62
C ALA A 59 0.50 -6.31 0.89
N ASP A 60 1.45 -5.65 1.57
CA ASP A 60 1.61 -5.73 3.02
C ASP A 60 0.34 -5.30 3.77
N ARG A 61 -0.30 -4.22 3.31
CA ARG A 61 -1.58 -3.73 3.86
C ARG A 61 -2.70 -4.76 3.67
N GLN A 62 -2.78 -5.41 2.51
CA GLN A 62 -3.80 -6.45 2.25
C GLN A 62 -3.57 -7.70 3.12
N SER A 63 -2.32 -8.12 3.29
CA SER A 63 -1.97 -9.21 4.20
C SER A 63 -2.32 -8.86 5.66
N ALA A 64 -2.00 -7.64 6.11
CA ALA A 64 -2.36 -7.18 7.46
C ALA A 64 -3.88 -7.07 7.65
N ALA A 65 -4.63 -6.63 6.63
CA ALA A 65 -6.09 -6.59 6.67
C ALA A 65 -6.69 -7.99 6.79
N THR A 66 -6.13 -8.96 6.05
CA THR A 66 -6.53 -10.37 6.15
C THR A 66 -6.26 -10.94 7.53
N ALA A 67 -5.08 -10.70 8.11
CA ALA A 67 -4.75 -11.11 9.47
C ALA A 67 -5.67 -10.47 10.52
N ALA A 68 -6.06 -9.21 10.33
CA ALA A 68 -7.01 -8.52 11.19
C ALA A 68 -8.48 -8.91 10.95
N GLY A 69 -8.77 -9.93 10.13
CA GLY A 69 -10.12 -10.40 9.84
C GLY A 69 -10.93 -9.50 8.89
N LEU A 70 -10.32 -8.49 8.26
CA LEU A 70 -10.94 -7.62 7.27
C LEU A 70 -10.81 -8.21 5.86
N GLN A 71 -11.22 -9.47 5.69
CA GLN A 71 -11.31 -10.06 4.36
C GLN A 71 -12.51 -9.48 3.63
N LEU A 72 -12.26 -8.88 2.46
CA LEU A 72 -13.34 -8.56 1.54
C LEU A 72 -13.85 -9.87 0.94
N PRO A 73 -15.15 -10.17 0.95
CA PRO A 73 -15.66 -11.24 0.12
C PRO A 73 -15.25 -10.93 -1.31
N SER A 74 -14.67 -11.90 -2.03
CA SER A 74 -14.36 -11.75 -3.44
C SER A 74 -15.61 -11.24 -4.14
N LEU A 75 -15.57 -10.01 -4.64
CA LEU A 75 -16.56 -9.51 -5.57
C LEU A 75 -16.26 -10.21 -6.89
N GLU A 76 -16.71 -11.46 -7.02
CA GLU A 76 -16.76 -12.14 -8.31
C GLU A 76 -17.65 -11.29 -9.22
N SER A 77 -17.10 -10.85 -10.36
CA SER A 77 -17.83 -10.31 -11.50
C SER A 77 -17.52 -11.15 -12.72
#